data_AF-G0H1M0-F1
#
_entry.id   AF-G0H1M0-F1
#
_cell.length_a   1.000
_cell.length_b   1.000
_cell.length_c   1.000
_cell.angle_alpha   90.00
_cell.angle_beta   90.00
_cell.angle_gamma   90.00
#
_symmetry.space_group_name_H-M   'P 1'
#
loop_
_entity.id
_entity.type
_entity.pdbx_description
1 polymer ?
#
loop_
_entity_poly.entity_id
_entity_poly.type
_entity_poly.pdbx_seq_one_letter_code
_entity_poly.pdbx_strand_id
1 'polypeptide(L)'
;MSPIWIVILVSWGIAFFEYCLQVPANRIGSNYFTTAQLKVIQEIITLVIFSIFSVLYLKEEFRWNYAVGFFFIILAAVFIFKKW
;
A
#
# COMPACT_ATOMS: atom_id res chain seq x y z
N MET A 1 -26.06 14.41 6.80
CA MET A 1 -24.67 14.37 7.29
C MET A 1 -24.40 12.95 7.76
N SER A 2 -23.55 12.21 7.05
CA SER A 2 -22.99 10.97 7.60
C SER A 2 -22.33 11.31 8.94
N PRO A 3 -22.52 10.52 10.01
CA PRO A 3 -21.98 10.89 11.31
C PRO A 3 -20.45 10.79 11.29
N ILE A 4 -19.77 11.95 11.24
CA ILE A 4 -18.31 12.02 11.11
C ILE A 4 -17.59 11.24 12.23
N TRP A 5 -18.20 11.17 13.41
CA TRP A 5 -17.68 10.46 14.57
C TRP A 5 -17.63 8.94 14.37
N ILE A 6 -18.58 8.36 13.64
CA ILE A 6 -18.56 6.92 13.29
C ILE A 6 -17.39 6.64 12.36
N VAL A 7 -17.20 7.49 11.35
CA VAL A 7 -16.09 7.34 10.39
C VAL A 7 -14.74 7.43 11.10
N ILE A 8 -14.58 8.35 12.05
CA ILE A 8 -13.35 8.48 12.85
C ILE A 8 -13.10 7.22 13.67
N LEU A 9 -14.09 6.74 14.42
CA LEU A 9 -13.94 5.54 15.25
C LEU A 9 -13.64 4.28 14.42
N VAL A 10 -14.34 4.10 13.30
CA VAL A 10 -14.10 2.97 12.39
C VAL A 10 -12.71 3.07 11.77
N SER A 11 -12.28 4.24 11.33
CA SER A 11 -10.94 4.44 10.76
C SER A 11 -9.83 4.15 11.78
N TRP A 12 -10.01 4.58 13.03
CA TRP A 12 -9.09 4.26 14.13
C TRP A 12 -9.05 2.75 14.43
N GLY A 13 -10.22 2.09 14.42
CA GLY A 13 -10.29 0.64 14.58
C GLY A 13 -9.53 -0.10 13.47
N ILE A 14 -9.75 0.27 12.21
CA ILE A 14 -9.05 -0.32 11.06
C ILE A 14 -7.54 -0.09 11.16
N ALA A 15 -7.10 1.14 11.44
CA ALA A 15 -5.70 1.48 11.58
C ALA A 15 -5.02 0.69 12.72
N PHE A 16 -5.72 0.49 13.85
CA PHE A 16 -5.20 -0.33 14.94
C PHE A 16 -4.92 -1.77 14.49
N PHE A 17 -5.86 -2.42 13.79
CA PHE A 17 -5.65 -3.77 13.26
C PHE A 17 -4.55 -3.81 12.20
N GLU A 18 -4.49 -2.82 11.32
CA GLU A 18 -3.42 -2.68 10.33
C GLU A 18 -2.04 -2.65 11.01
N TYR A 19 -1.87 -1.83 12.04
CA TYR A 19 -0.62 -1.77 12.81
C TYR A 19 -0.33 -3.07 13.56
N CYS A 20 -1.33 -3.72 14.16
CA CYS A 20 -1.16 -5.01 14.82
C CYS A 20 -0.62 -6.09 13.89
N LEU A 21 -0.90 -6.03 12.59
CA LEU A 21 -0.39 -6.96 11.58
C LEU A 21 0.93 -6.48 10.98
N GLN A 22 1.06 -5.17 10.73
CA GLN A 22 2.22 -4.57 10.09
C GLN A 22 3.47 -4.64 10.98
N VAL A 23 3.34 -4.42 12.29
CA VAL A 23 4.48 -4.47 13.23
C VAL A 23 5.14 -5.86 13.28
N PRO A 24 4.42 -6.97 13.51
CA PRO A 24 5.03 -8.30 13.48
C PRO A 24 5.53 -8.69 12.08
N ALA A 25 4.80 -8.34 11.01
CA ALA A 25 5.25 -8.59 9.64
C ALA A 25 6.58 -7.88 9.34
N ASN A 26 6.72 -6.61 9.71
CA ASN A 26 7.96 -5.86 9.55
C ASN A 26 9.09 -6.43 10.40
N ARG A 27 8.80 -6.90 11.62
CA ARG A 27 9.81 -7.48 12.52
C ARG A 27 10.28 -8.87 12.08
N ILE A 28 9.42 -9.67 11.47
CA ILE A 28 9.81 -10.94 10.84
C ILE A 28 10.59 -10.65 9.55
N GLY A 29 10.07 -9.74 8.72
CA GLY A 29 10.68 -9.34 7.46
C GLY A 29 12.03 -8.66 7.62
N SER A 30 12.28 -7.95 8.73
CA SER A 30 13.56 -7.26 8.98
C SER A 30 14.74 -8.21 9.20
N ASN A 31 14.48 -9.51 9.40
CA ASN A 31 15.53 -10.53 9.44
C ASN A 31 16.08 -10.87 8.04
N TYR A 32 15.30 -10.61 6.98
CA TYR A 32 15.62 -10.96 5.60
C TYR A 32 15.78 -9.74 4.68
N PHE A 33 15.04 -8.67 4.94
CA PHE A 33 15.01 -7.45 4.15
C PHE A 33 15.37 -6.23 5.00
N THR A 34 15.86 -5.17 4.35
CA THR A 34 16.09 -3.89 5.05
C THR A 34 14.76 -3.18 5.32
N THR A 35 14.75 -2.26 6.29
CA THR A 35 13.57 -1.41 6.59
C THR A 35 13.07 -0.68 5.35
N ALA A 36 13.98 -0.24 4.48
CA ALA A 36 13.63 0.43 3.22
C ALA A 36 12.90 -0.52 2.24
N GLN A 37 13.36 -1.76 2.11
CA GLN A 37 12.71 -2.76 1.26
C GLN A 37 11.30 -3.13 1.76
N LEU A 38 11.12 -3.27 3.07
CA LEU A 38 9.81 -3.54 3.68
C LEU A 38 8.81 -2.41 3.44
N LYS A 39 9.26 -1.15 3.62
CA LYS A 39 8.46 0.04 3.31
C LYS A 39 8.02 0.03 1.84
N VAL A 40 8.92 -0.32 0.93
CA VAL A 40 8.61 -0.36 -0.51
C VAL A 40 7.61 -1.46 -0.84
N ILE A 41 7.75 -2.65 -0.25
CA ILE A 41 6.75 -3.72 -0.41
C ILE A 41 5.38 -3.24 0.07
N GLN A 42 5.32 -2.56 1.20
CA GLN A 42 4.07 -1.99 1.72
C GLN A 42 3.45 -1.03 0.69
N GLU A 43 4.19 -0.01 0.25
CA GLU A 43 3.70 0.99 -0.72
C GLU A 43 3.21 0.36 -2.02
N ILE A 44 3.92 -0.67 -2.52
CA ILE A 44 3.50 -1.42 -3.70
C ILE A 44 2.15 -2.11 -3.45
N ILE A 45 1.99 -2.79 -2.31
CA ILE A 45 0.74 -3.49 -1.98
C ILE A 45 -0.42 -2.51 -1.85
N THR A 46 -0.25 -1.39 -1.13
CA THR A 46 -1.32 -0.38 -0.99
C THR A 46 -1.71 0.20 -2.34
N LEU A 47 -0.74 0.53 -3.20
CA LEU A 47 -1.02 1.12 -4.52
C LEU A 47 -1.68 0.11 -5.48
N VAL A 48 -1.28 -1.15 -5.44
CA VAL A 48 -1.92 -2.23 -6.22
C VAL A 48 -3.37 -2.41 -5.80
N ILE A 49 -3.63 -2.57 -4.49
CA ILE A 49 -5.00 -2.73 -3.97
C ILE A 49 -5.84 -1.50 -4.30
N PHE A 50 -5.30 -0.29 -4.09
CA PHE A 50 -5.98 0.96 -4.37
C PHE A 50 -6.38 1.09 -5.84
N SER A 51 -5.48 0.72 -6.75
CA SER A 51 -5.77 0.82 -8.18
C SER A 51 -6.78 -0.23 -8.65
N ILE A 52 -6.73 -1.46 -8.13
CA ILE A 52 -7.77 -2.47 -8.37
C ILE A 52 -9.13 -1.94 -7.88
N PHE A 53 -9.14 -1.35 -6.68
CA PHE A 53 -10.34 -0.74 -6.10
C PHE A 53 -10.87 0.44 -6.95
N SER A 54 -10.00 1.32 -7.45
CA SER A 54 -10.38 2.44 -8.32
C SER A 54 -11.07 1.96 -9.61
N VAL A 55 -10.53 0.90 -10.25
CA VAL A 55 -11.13 0.34 -11.48
C VAL A 55 -12.44 -0.39 -11.20
N LEU A 56 -12.46 -1.27 -10.20
CA LEU A 56 -13.61 -2.15 -9.97
C LEU A 56 -14.76 -1.46 -9.23
N TYR A 57 -14.45 -0.61 -8.26
CA TYR A 57 -15.44 0.01 -7.38
C TYR A 57 -15.80 1.44 -7.81
N LEU A 58 -14.80 2.31 -8.05
CA LEU A 58 -15.08 3.68 -8.49
C LEU A 58 -15.50 3.75 -9.97
N LYS A 59 -15.23 2.71 -10.77
CA LYS A 59 -15.42 2.70 -12.23
C LYS A 59 -14.78 3.91 -12.91
N GLU A 60 -13.72 4.46 -12.32
CA GLU A 60 -12.94 5.49 -13.00
C GLU A 60 -12.35 4.89 -14.28
N GLU A 61 -12.49 5.60 -15.39
CA GLU A 61 -11.86 5.19 -16.64
C GLU A 61 -10.37 5.01 -16.37
N PHE A 62 -9.83 3.82 -16.67
CA PHE A 62 -8.44 3.51 -16.45
C PHE A 62 -7.58 4.37 -17.38
N ARG A 63 -7.26 5.59 -16.94
CA ARG A 63 -6.45 6.54 -17.68
C ARG A 63 -5.04 5.98 -17.81
N TRP A 64 -4.43 6.22 -18.95
CA TRP A 64 -3.05 5.79 -19.25
C TRP A 64 -2.04 6.21 -18.16
N ASN A 65 -2.31 7.32 -17.46
CA ASN A 65 -1.52 7.83 -16.35
C ASN A 65 -1.38 6.81 -15.20
N TYR A 66 -2.40 5.98 -14.92
CA TYR A 66 -2.31 4.94 -13.89
C TYR A 66 -1.33 3.84 -14.29
N ALA A 67 -1.36 3.41 -15.56
CA ALA A 67 -0.41 2.43 -16.08
C ALA A 67 1.04 2.94 -16.03
N VAL A 68 1.26 4.22 -16.36
CA VAL A 68 2.57 4.88 -16.23
C VAL A 68 3.01 4.97 -14.76
N GLY A 69 2.10 5.34 -13.84
CA GLY A 69 2.37 5.35 -12.41
C GLY A 69 2.78 3.96 -11.87
N PHE A 70 2.05 2.92 -12.28
CA PHE A 70 2.40 1.53 -11.98
C PHE A 70 3.77 1.12 -12.50
N PHE A 71 4.10 1.52 -13.72
CA PHE A 71 5.41 1.25 -14.30
C PHE A 71 6.54 1.89 -13.48
N PHE A 72 6.37 3.12 -13.01
CA PHE A 72 7.35 3.77 -12.13
C PHE A 72 7.49 3.08 -10.76
N ILE A 73 6.40 2.54 -10.23
CA ILE A 73 6.44 1.76 -8.97
C ILE A 73 7.23 0.46 -9.16
N ILE A 74 7.02 -0.25 -10.29
CA ILE A 74 7.80 -1.45 -10.62
C ILE A 74 9.28 -1.10 -10.78
N LEU A 75 9.61 0.01 -11.45
CA LEU A 75 10.98 0.52 -11.54
C LEU A 75 11.58 0.79 -10.17
N ALA A 76 10.86 1.47 -9.27
CA ALA A 76 11.30 1.73 -7.91
C ALA A 76 11.59 0.43 -7.15
N ALA A 77 10.73 -0.59 -7.30
CA ALA A 77 10.96 -1.91 -6.75
C ALA A 77 12.26 -2.53 -7.29
N VAL A 78 12.46 -2.51 -8.61
CA VAL A 78 13.67 -3.05 -9.24
C VAL A 78 14.92 -2.36 -8.70
N PHE A 79 14.95 -1.03 -8.58
CA PHE A 79 16.12 -0.30 -8.07
C PHE A 79 16.41 -0.60 -6.60
N ILE A 80 15.38 -0.77 -5.76
CA ILE A 80 15.56 -0.97 -4.31
C ILE A 80 15.88 -2.43 -3.96
N PHE A 81 15.42 -3.38 -4.78
CA PHE A 81 15.71 -4.81 -4.58
C PHE A 81 16.95 -5.29 -5.35
N LYS A 82 17.36 -4.60 -6.42
CA LYS A 82 18.58 -4.95 -7.16
C LYS A 82 19.82 -4.55 -6.37
N LYS A 83 20.45 -5.55 -5.77
CA LYS A 83 21.76 -5.44 -5.14
C LYS A 83 22.82 -5.32 -6.25
N TRP A 84 23.53 -4.19 -6.29
CA TRP A 84 24.75 -4.04 -7.10
C TRP A 84 25.91 -4.79 -6.47
#